data_AF-A0A914QSW6-F1
#
_entry.id   AF-A0A914QSW6-F1
#
_cell.length_a   1.000
_cell.length_b   1.000
_cell.length_c   1.000
_cell.angle_alpha   90.00
_cell.angle_beta   90.00
_cell.angle_gamma   90.00
#
_symmetry.space_group_name_H-M   'P 1'
#
loop_
_entity.id
_entity.type
_entity.pdbx_description
1 polymer ?
#
loop_
_entity_poly.entity_id
_entity_poly.type
_entity_poly.pdbx_seq_one_letter_code
_entity_poly.pdbx_strand_id
1 'polypeptide(L)'
;MVTGVTGTSKDALKAVVENLREPNKTDMPDFSQTSNGYFFRHQTRYVIMTISIFCFTIALSNTLVFNFTVICMSNDDIEARKSFNDSSGEIFIPKYTYSASEQGWLFSAVAIGNLVGTLPVPYVTTKYGIRAIFTCYGFASAISTLLIPTIAAFGFIPFFIIRIIQGFAISLIVPSFGFVGSNWSSLKHAGAFIALLTCFQQFSPIFTMPVSGYLCDSSFGWRSAYYLHGILALIGFSFFGYFYRESPRFHRNVSAKELAKITEGKNSIHLSNGEKPPIPYYQIFTDKAVIGIFISLFGNYVGFSVCFDK
;
A
#
# COMPACT_ATOMS: atom_id res chain seq x y z
N MET A 1 -32.82 24.45 56.44
CA MET A 1 -31.99 25.55 55.89
C MET A 1 -31.58 25.13 54.49
N VAL A 2 -32.36 25.52 53.48
CA VAL A 2 -32.09 25.28 52.05
C VAL A 2 -31.96 26.64 51.39
N THR A 3 -30.86 26.83 50.66
CA THR A 3 -30.62 27.69 49.47
C THR A 3 -29.10 27.70 49.30
N GLY A 4 -28.47 27.59 48.13
CA GLY A 4 -28.91 27.52 46.74
C GLY A 4 -27.66 27.77 45.90
N VAL A 5 -27.19 26.75 45.17
CA VAL A 5 -26.09 26.84 44.20
C VAL A 5 -26.70 27.17 42.84
N THR A 6 -26.49 28.38 42.31
CA THR A 6 -26.70 28.67 40.89
C THR A 6 -25.90 29.91 40.47
N GLY A 7 -24.77 29.72 39.78
CA GLY A 7 -24.06 30.84 39.18
C GLY A 7 -22.62 30.54 38.76
N THR A 8 -22.39 29.60 37.83
CA THR A 8 -21.03 29.41 37.24
C THR A 8 -20.99 28.87 35.81
N SER A 9 -22.10 28.41 35.21
CA SER A 9 -22.07 27.81 33.85
C SER A 9 -22.22 28.83 32.71
N LYS A 10 -23.01 29.90 32.90
CA LYS A 10 -23.25 30.91 31.85
C LYS A 10 -22.05 31.84 31.64
N ASP A 11 -21.30 32.14 32.70
CA ASP A 11 -20.13 33.02 32.63
C ASP A 11 -18.93 32.32 31.98
N ALA A 12 -18.77 31.01 32.21
CA ALA A 12 -17.80 30.18 31.51
C ALA A 12 -18.11 30.08 30.02
N LEU A 13 -19.40 29.95 29.64
CA LEU A 13 -19.81 29.91 28.24
C LEU A 13 -19.59 31.26 27.53
N LYS A 14 -19.81 32.38 28.23
CA LYS A 14 -19.53 33.72 27.71
C LYS A 14 -18.03 33.94 27.44
N ALA A 15 -17.17 33.50 28.37
CA ALA A 15 -15.72 33.60 28.21
C ALA A 15 -15.16 32.72 27.05
N VAL A 16 -15.82 31.60 26.73
CA VAL A 16 -15.47 30.76 25.58
C VAL A 16 -15.93 31.41 24.26
N VAL A 17 -17.12 32.01 24.24
CA VAL A 17 -17.65 32.71 23.04
C VAL A 17 -16.86 33.99 22.74
N GLU A 18 -16.39 34.71 23.77
CA GLU A 18 -15.61 35.94 23.62
C GLU A 18 -14.15 35.68 23.16
N ASN A 19 -13.65 34.45 23.34
CA ASN A 19 -12.37 33.99 22.79
C ASN A 19 -12.45 33.44 21.35
N LEU A 20 -13.63 33.41 20.72
CA LEU A 20 -13.79 33.13 19.29
C LEU A 20 -13.45 34.37 18.44
N ARG A 21 -12.32 35.02 18.73
CA ARG A 21 -11.76 36.03 17.84
C ARG A 21 -11.36 35.33 16.55
N GLU A 22 -12.04 35.66 15.44
CA GLU A 22 -11.67 35.18 14.12
C GLU A 22 -10.16 35.36 13.91
N PRO A 23 -9.44 34.35 13.39
CA PRO A 23 -8.01 34.47 13.15
C PRO A 23 -7.75 35.68 12.24
N ASN A 24 -6.83 36.53 12.69
CA ASN A 24 -6.48 37.77 12.04
C ASN A 24 -6.05 37.48 10.58
N LYS A 25 -6.55 38.27 9.61
CA LYS A 25 -6.30 38.10 8.17
C LYS A 25 -4.82 38.07 7.76
N THR A 26 -3.92 38.41 8.67
CA THR A 26 -2.47 38.54 8.47
C THR A 26 -1.67 37.23 8.49
N ASP A 27 -2.26 36.11 8.94
CA ASP A 27 -1.59 34.79 8.93
C ASP A 27 -1.97 33.90 7.71
N MET A 28 -2.79 34.42 6.80
CA MET A 28 -3.03 33.77 5.52
C MET A 28 -1.85 34.06 4.58
N PRO A 29 -1.18 33.04 4.01
CA PRO A 29 -0.25 33.28 2.92
C PRO A 29 -1.02 33.98 1.81
N ASP A 30 -0.46 35.09 1.31
CA ASP A 30 -1.04 35.89 0.25
C ASP A 30 -1.27 35.01 -1.00
N PHE A 31 -2.53 34.73 -1.31
CA PHE A 31 -2.93 33.94 -2.48
C PHE A 31 -3.03 34.80 -3.75
N SER A 32 -2.62 36.07 -3.71
CA SER A 32 -2.62 36.95 -4.87
C SER A 32 -1.27 36.96 -5.60
N GLN A 33 -1.05 35.93 -6.43
CA GLN A 33 -0.19 35.88 -7.65
C GLN A 33 0.25 34.42 -7.86
N THR A 34 -0.33 33.68 -8.79
CA THR A 34 0.09 33.73 -10.20
C THR A 34 -1.04 33.18 -11.08
N SER A 35 -1.58 34.04 -11.94
CA SER A 35 -2.31 33.61 -13.13
C SER A 35 -1.33 32.90 -14.06
N ASN A 36 -1.71 31.72 -14.57
CA ASN A 36 -0.94 30.79 -15.42
C ASN A 36 0.03 29.86 -14.68
N GLY A 37 -0.43 28.64 -14.37
CA GLY A 37 0.49 27.57 -13.95
C GLY A 37 -0.07 26.32 -13.28
N TYR A 38 -1.40 26.17 -13.09
CA TYR A 38 -1.92 24.91 -12.55
C TYR A 38 -1.99 23.84 -13.65
N PHE A 39 -0.92 23.04 -13.80
CA PHE A 39 -0.77 21.98 -14.80
C PHE A 39 -1.96 20.99 -14.82
N PHE A 40 -2.64 20.76 -13.69
CA PHE A 40 -3.72 19.78 -13.56
C PHE A 40 -5.13 20.37 -13.35
N ARG A 41 -5.39 21.63 -13.75
CA ARG A 41 -6.75 22.22 -13.79
C ARG A 41 -7.60 21.94 -12.52
N HIS A 42 -7.00 22.08 -11.33
CA HIS A 42 -7.66 21.86 -10.01
C HIS A 42 -8.09 20.40 -9.70
N GLN A 43 -7.50 19.40 -10.36
CA GLN A 43 -7.83 17.97 -10.21
C GLN A 43 -6.66 17.11 -9.68
N THR A 44 -5.71 17.73 -8.97
CA THR A 44 -4.49 17.09 -8.46
C THR A 44 -4.76 15.83 -7.64
N ARG A 45 -5.86 15.80 -6.86
CA ARG A 45 -6.26 14.63 -6.08
C ARG A 45 -6.46 13.36 -6.91
N TYR A 46 -6.94 13.48 -8.15
CA TYR A 46 -7.15 12.33 -9.03
C TYR A 46 -5.84 11.85 -9.62
N VAL A 47 -4.89 12.75 -9.87
CA VAL A 47 -3.53 12.39 -10.27
C VAL A 47 -2.83 11.61 -9.15
N ILE A 48 -2.91 12.09 -7.91
CA ILE A 48 -2.39 11.38 -6.74
C ILE A 48 -3.04 10.01 -6.57
N MET A 49 -4.35 9.93 -6.78
CA MET A 49 -5.08 8.66 -6.75
C MET A 49 -4.54 7.69 -7.81
N THR A 50 -4.42 8.10 -9.07
CA THR A 50 -3.90 7.25 -10.16
C THR A 50 -2.47 6.79 -9.89
N ILE A 51 -1.59 7.68 -9.43
CA ILE A 51 -0.21 7.33 -9.08
C ILE A 51 -0.20 6.31 -7.93
N SER A 52 -1.03 6.52 -6.90
CA SER A 52 -1.12 5.59 -5.78
C SER A 52 -1.63 4.22 -6.22
N ILE A 53 -2.69 4.17 -7.05
CA ILE A 53 -3.20 2.91 -7.62
C ILE A 53 -2.10 2.20 -8.39
N PHE A 54 -1.37 2.90 -9.26
CA PHE A 54 -0.26 2.33 -10.03
C PHE A 54 0.82 1.73 -9.12
N CYS A 55 1.24 2.45 -8.07
CA CYS A 55 2.22 1.94 -7.12
C CYS A 55 1.71 0.73 -6.33
N PHE A 56 0.47 0.75 -5.84
CA PHE A 56 -0.12 -0.41 -5.15
C PHE A 56 -0.24 -1.61 -6.10
N THR A 57 -0.61 -1.35 -7.35
CA THR A 57 -0.71 -2.38 -8.39
C THR A 57 0.64 -3.02 -8.65
N ILE A 58 1.71 -2.24 -8.85
CA ILE A 58 3.03 -2.80 -9.10
C ILE A 58 3.58 -3.53 -7.87
N ALA A 59 3.39 -2.98 -6.67
CA ALA A 59 3.83 -3.60 -5.43
C ALA A 59 3.22 -4.99 -5.21
N LEU A 60 1.92 -5.12 -5.48
CA LEU A 60 1.24 -6.42 -5.45
C LEU A 60 1.65 -7.30 -6.64
N SER A 61 1.84 -6.71 -7.82
CA SER A 61 2.30 -7.43 -9.01
C SER A 61 3.63 -8.14 -8.77
N ASN A 62 4.62 -7.47 -8.17
CA ASN A 62 5.92 -8.05 -7.81
C ASN A 62 5.78 -9.41 -7.12
N THR A 63 4.87 -9.49 -6.15
CA THR A 63 4.59 -10.71 -5.39
C THR A 63 3.90 -11.78 -6.24
N LEU A 64 2.96 -11.37 -7.09
CA LEU A 64 2.15 -12.24 -7.95
C LEU A 64 2.93 -12.83 -9.14
N VAL A 65 4.05 -12.23 -9.55
CA VAL A 65 4.89 -12.77 -10.65
C VAL A 65 5.20 -14.25 -10.41
N PHE A 66 5.53 -14.62 -9.17
CA PHE A 66 5.84 -16.00 -8.80
C PHE A 66 4.71 -16.99 -9.11
N ASN A 67 3.45 -16.57 -9.00
CA ASN A 67 2.28 -17.43 -9.24
C ASN A 67 2.28 -18.02 -10.64
N PHE A 68 2.80 -17.28 -11.62
CA PHE A 68 2.93 -17.76 -13.00
C PHE A 68 4.32 -18.35 -13.27
N THR A 69 5.39 -17.67 -12.84
CA THR A 69 6.76 -18.09 -13.19
C THR A 69 7.16 -19.43 -12.59
N VAL A 70 6.54 -19.89 -11.49
CA VAL A 70 6.79 -21.24 -10.94
C VAL A 70 6.44 -22.34 -11.95
N ILE A 71 5.42 -22.12 -12.79
CA ILE A 71 5.02 -23.05 -13.86
C ILE A 71 6.10 -23.08 -14.94
N CYS A 72 6.58 -21.90 -15.35
CA CYS A 72 7.63 -21.77 -16.35
C CYS A 72 8.95 -22.41 -15.90
N MET A 73 9.35 -22.19 -14.64
CA MET A 73 10.54 -22.80 -14.04
C MET A 73 10.49 -24.32 -14.08
N SER A 74 9.31 -24.91 -13.82
CA SER A 74 9.09 -26.35 -13.90
C SER A 74 9.19 -26.87 -15.33
N ASN A 75 8.66 -26.13 -16.31
CA ASN A 75 8.70 -26.52 -17.73
C ASN A 75 10.13 -26.49 -18.29
N ASP A 76 10.91 -25.44 -17.97
CA ASP A 76 12.32 -25.32 -18.40
C ASP A 76 13.15 -26.53 -17.94
N ASP A 77 12.97 -26.98 -16.69
CA ASP A 77 13.67 -28.14 -16.14
C ASP A 77 13.22 -29.47 -16.81
N ILE A 78 11.93 -29.59 -17.15
CA ILE A 78 11.40 -30.77 -17.87
C ILE A 78 12.00 -30.85 -19.28
N GLU A 79 12.10 -29.73 -19.99
CA GLU A 79 12.69 -29.67 -21.33
C GLU A 79 14.19 -29.96 -21.29
N ALA A 80 14.90 -29.36 -20.33
CA ALA A 80 16.31 -29.64 -20.11
C ALA A 80 16.55 -31.13 -19.82
N ARG A 81 15.72 -31.77 -18.98
CA ARG A 81 15.80 -33.21 -18.72
C ARG A 81 15.60 -34.07 -19.97
N LYS A 82 14.63 -33.72 -20.83
CA LYS A 82 14.39 -34.44 -22.10
C LYS A 82 15.61 -34.35 -23.01
N SER A 83 16.16 -33.15 -23.20
CA SER A 83 17.36 -32.95 -24.03
C SER A 83 18.58 -33.74 -23.52
N PHE A 84 18.71 -33.83 -22.20
CA PHE A 84 19.83 -34.51 -21.56
C PHE A 84 19.73 -36.04 -21.66
N ASN A 85 18.54 -36.62 -21.47
CA ASN A 85 18.31 -38.06 -21.65
C ASN A 85 18.59 -38.52 -23.09
N ASP A 86 18.37 -37.66 -24.09
CA ASP A 86 18.71 -37.94 -25.48
C ASP A 86 20.22 -37.86 -25.78
N SER A 87 21.00 -37.18 -24.91
CA SER A 87 22.38 -36.79 -25.21
C SER A 87 23.44 -37.47 -24.36
N SER A 88 23.11 -37.94 -23.15
CA SER A 88 24.14 -38.41 -22.19
C SER A 88 23.55 -39.18 -21.01
N GLY A 89 24.08 -40.37 -20.72
CA GLY A 89 23.71 -41.21 -19.56
C GLY A 89 24.24 -40.71 -18.21
N GLU A 90 24.46 -39.40 -18.06
CA GLU A 90 24.86 -38.78 -16.78
C GLU A 90 23.64 -38.51 -15.88
N ILE A 91 23.83 -37.93 -14.70
CA ILE A 91 22.74 -37.60 -13.76
C ILE A 91 22.31 -36.14 -13.96
N PHE A 92 21.08 -35.92 -14.44
CA PHE A 92 20.48 -34.58 -14.54
C PHE A 92 20.07 -34.05 -13.16
N ILE A 93 20.63 -32.92 -12.75
CA ILE A 93 20.24 -32.24 -11.49
C ILE A 93 19.31 -31.07 -11.85
N PRO A 94 17.99 -31.15 -11.56
CA PRO A 94 17.07 -30.05 -11.82
C PRO A 94 17.48 -28.82 -11.00
N LYS A 95 17.50 -27.65 -11.64
CA LYS A 95 18.01 -26.42 -11.02
C LYS A 95 16.90 -25.58 -10.40
N TYR A 96 15.66 -25.73 -10.88
CA TYR A 96 14.50 -24.91 -10.49
C TYR A 96 13.24 -25.73 -10.17
N THR A 97 13.38 -27.05 -9.99
CA THR A 97 12.26 -27.93 -9.65
C THR A 97 12.05 -27.92 -8.14
N TYR A 98 10.94 -27.32 -7.72
CA TYR A 98 10.49 -27.32 -6.32
C TYR A 98 9.38 -28.36 -6.14
N SER A 99 9.45 -29.15 -5.07
CA SER A 99 8.36 -30.04 -4.66
C SER A 99 7.09 -29.24 -4.34
N ALA A 100 5.92 -29.88 -4.38
CA ALA A 100 4.65 -29.23 -4.04
C ALA A 100 4.66 -28.58 -2.64
N SER A 101 5.35 -29.22 -1.69
CA SER A 101 5.55 -28.69 -0.33
C SER A 101 6.40 -27.40 -0.35
N GLU A 102 7.52 -27.42 -1.06
CA GLU A 102 8.42 -26.25 -1.20
C GLU A 102 7.72 -25.08 -1.91
N GLN A 103 6.95 -25.36 -2.97
CA GLN A 103 6.13 -24.34 -3.63
C GLN A 103 5.12 -23.72 -2.65
N GLY A 104 4.44 -24.55 -1.86
CA GLY A 104 3.54 -24.09 -0.79
C GLY A 104 4.23 -23.16 0.22
N TRP A 105 5.47 -23.49 0.62
CA TRP A 105 6.28 -22.63 1.48
C TRP A 105 6.70 -21.33 0.80
N LEU A 106 7.04 -21.33 -0.50
CA LEU A 106 7.38 -20.12 -1.26
C LEU A 106 6.18 -19.17 -1.46
N PHE A 107 4.96 -19.71 -1.55
CA PHE A 107 3.73 -18.92 -1.50
C PHE A 107 3.50 -18.34 -0.09
N SER A 108 3.66 -19.17 0.94
CA SER A 108 3.46 -18.78 2.34
C SER A 108 4.50 -17.78 2.84
N ALA A 109 5.72 -17.79 2.30
CA ALA A 109 6.83 -16.90 2.66
C ALA A 109 6.43 -15.42 2.60
N VAL A 110 5.65 -15.04 1.59
CA VAL A 110 5.15 -13.67 1.43
C VAL A 110 4.20 -13.30 2.56
N ALA A 111 3.28 -14.21 2.93
CA ALA A 111 2.34 -13.99 4.01
C ALA A 111 3.06 -13.84 5.36
N ILE A 112 4.07 -14.68 5.62
CA ILE A 112 4.94 -14.59 6.79
C ILE A 112 5.65 -13.24 6.84
N GLY A 113 6.27 -12.84 5.72
CA GLY A 113 6.94 -11.54 5.60
C GLY A 113 6.00 -10.37 5.85
N ASN A 114 4.79 -10.43 5.31
CA ASN A 114 3.77 -9.40 5.48
C ASN A 114 3.31 -9.27 6.94
N LEU A 115 3.11 -10.39 7.64
CA LEU A 115 2.77 -10.41 9.06
C LEU A 115 3.85 -9.72 9.90
N VAL A 116 5.11 -10.12 9.72
CA VAL A 116 6.26 -9.54 10.41
C VAL A 116 6.42 -8.06 10.07
N GLY A 117 6.24 -7.73 8.78
CA GLY A 117 6.34 -6.37 8.28
C GLY A 117 5.22 -5.44 8.74
N THR A 118 4.09 -5.95 9.21
CA THR A 118 2.97 -5.13 9.70
C THR A 118 3.26 -4.57 11.11
N LEU A 119 4.00 -5.30 11.95
CA LEU A 119 4.31 -4.90 13.32
C LEU A 119 5.02 -3.53 13.45
N PRO A 120 6.07 -3.20 12.67
CA PRO A 120 6.75 -1.91 12.79
C PRO A 120 5.97 -0.74 12.20
N VAL A 121 4.99 -0.98 11.32
CA VAL A 121 4.32 0.05 10.49
C VAL A 121 3.75 1.21 11.30
N PRO A 122 3.00 1.00 12.41
CA PRO A 122 2.44 2.11 13.18
C PRO A 122 3.52 3.03 13.78
N TYR A 123 4.62 2.45 14.28
CA TYR A 123 5.71 3.22 14.86
C TYR A 123 6.46 4.02 13.78
N VAL A 124 6.79 3.39 12.66
CA VAL A 124 7.56 4.07 11.62
C VAL A 124 6.72 5.16 10.94
N THR A 125 5.45 4.90 10.62
CA THR A 125 4.59 5.86 9.90
C THR A 125 4.32 7.12 10.70
N THR A 126 4.22 7.03 12.02
CA THR A 126 4.09 8.20 12.90
C THR A 126 5.37 9.03 12.99
N LYS A 127 6.55 8.39 12.88
CA LYS A 127 7.86 9.05 13.01
C LYS A 127 8.37 9.67 11.70
N TYR A 128 8.25 8.97 10.57
CA TYR A 128 8.84 9.38 9.29
C TYR A 128 7.83 9.77 8.21
N GLY A 129 6.53 9.60 8.49
CA GLY A 129 5.48 9.86 7.52
C GLY A 129 5.32 8.76 6.47
N ILE A 130 4.17 8.74 5.80
CA ILE A 130 3.83 7.73 4.81
C ILE A 130 4.65 7.89 3.52
N ARG A 131 5.02 9.12 3.13
CA ARG A 131 5.72 9.36 1.86
C ARG A 131 7.06 8.63 1.81
N ALA A 132 7.90 8.84 2.84
CA ALA A 132 9.25 8.27 2.88
C ALA A 132 9.18 6.75 3.01
N ILE A 133 8.33 6.26 3.92
CA ILE A 133 8.29 4.83 4.26
C ILE A 133 7.70 4.02 3.11
N PHE A 134 6.63 4.50 2.46
CA PHE A 134 6.06 3.81 1.31
C PHE A 134 7.04 3.73 0.15
N THR A 135 7.84 4.78 -0.06
CA THR A 135 8.92 4.78 -1.06
C THR A 135 10.02 3.76 -0.71
N CYS A 136 10.48 3.73 0.55
CA CYS A 136 11.52 2.79 1.00
C CYS A 136 11.07 1.33 0.93
N TYR A 137 9.85 1.02 1.38
CA TYR A 137 9.27 -0.32 1.27
C TYR A 137 9.11 -0.69 -0.21
N GLY A 138 8.67 0.25 -1.04
CA GLY A 138 8.60 0.06 -2.48
C GLY A 138 9.93 -0.29 -3.13
N PHE A 139 11.02 0.38 -2.74
CA PHE A 139 12.37 0.02 -3.19
C PHE A 139 12.82 -1.35 -2.68
N ALA A 140 12.51 -1.70 -1.44
CA ALA A 140 12.78 -3.04 -0.94
C ALA A 140 12.03 -4.12 -1.75
N SER A 141 10.76 -3.87 -2.12
CA SER A 141 9.99 -4.75 -3.02
C SER A 141 10.62 -4.83 -4.41
N ALA A 142 11.02 -3.71 -4.99
CA ALA A 142 11.63 -3.66 -6.31
C ALA A 142 12.96 -4.40 -6.36
N ILE A 143 13.87 -4.12 -5.41
CA ILE A 143 15.19 -4.73 -5.33
C ILE A 143 15.05 -6.24 -5.06
N SER A 144 14.19 -6.65 -4.13
CA SER A 144 13.96 -8.08 -3.89
C SER A 144 13.48 -8.80 -5.14
N THR A 145 12.56 -8.18 -5.90
CA THR A 145 12.05 -8.73 -7.15
C THR A 145 13.15 -8.86 -8.21
N LEU A 146 14.01 -7.85 -8.38
CA LEU A 146 15.14 -7.87 -9.31
C LEU A 146 16.20 -8.92 -8.97
N LEU A 147 16.35 -9.25 -7.68
CA LEU A 147 17.30 -10.24 -7.19
C LEU A 147 16.77 -11.69 -7.29
N ILE A 148 15.47 -11.90 -7.49
CA ILE A 148 14.91 -13.27 -7.56
C ILE A 148 15.60 -14.13 -8.65
N PRO A 149 15.79 -13.68 -9.90
CA PRO A 149 16.45 -14.50 -10.92
C PRO A 149 17.86 -14.97 -10.55
N THR A 150 18.62 -14.15 -9.82
CA THR A 150 19.98 -14.51 -9.38
C THR A 150 19.93 -15.40 -8.16
N ILE A 151 19.07 -15.08 -7.19
CA ILE A 151 18.91 -15.83 -5.94
C ILE A 151 18.37 -17.24 -6.17
N ALA A 152 17.46 -17.41 -7.14
CA ALA A 152 16.89 -18.71 -7.47
C ALA A 152 17.95 -19.75 -7.88
N ALA A 153 19.11 -19.30 -8.42
CA ALA A 153 20.21 -20.19 -8.78
C ALA A 153 20.98 -20.75 -7.56
N PHE A 154 20.84 -20.15 -6.37
CA PHE A 154 21.51 -20.59 -5.14
C PHE A 154 20.66 -21.58 -4.31
N GLY A 155 19.48 -21.95 -4.80
CA GLY A 155 18.62 -22.97 -4.20
C GLY A 155 17.42 -22.42 -3.43
N PHE A 156 16.74 -23.31 -2.71
CA PHE A 156 15.45 -23.04 -2.07
C PHE A 156 15.53 -22.03 -0.92
N ILE A 157 16.48 -22.20 0.03
CA ILE A 157 16.54 -21.37 1.24
C ILE A 157 16.77 -19.88 0.93
N PRO A 158 17.74 -19.50 0.06
CA PRO A 158 17.88 -18.11 -0.35
C PRO A 158 16.63 -17.56 -1.03
N PHE A 159 15.96 -18.37 -1.86
CA PHE A 159 14.73 -17.95 -2.53
C PHE A 159 13.57 -17.75 -1.55
N PHE A 160 13.45 -18.61 -0.54
CA PHE A 160 12.49 -18.45 0.55
C PHE A 160 12.72 -17.15 1.33
N ILE A 161 13.96 -16.81 1.66
CA ILE A 161 14.31 -15.59 2.39
C ILE A 161 13.97 -14.34 1.56
N ILE A 162 14.33 -14.30 0.27
CA ILE A 162 14.01 -13.11 -0.56
C ILE A 162 12.49 -12.92 -0.74
N ARG A 163 11.72 -14.02 -0.74
CA ARG A 163 10.25 -13.98 -0.76
C ARG A 163 9.67 -13.42 0.55
N ILE A 164 10.28 -13.72 1.70
CA ILE A 164 9.92 -13.08 2.98
C ILE A 164 10.18 -11.57 2.91
N ILE A 165 11.32 -11.14 2.37
CA ILE A 165 11.65 -9.71 2.20
C ILE A 165 10.63 -9.02 1.29
N GLN A 166 10.24 -9.67 0.20
CA GLN A 166 9.19 -9.19 -0.69
C GLN A 166 7.83 -9.05 0.03
N GLY A 167 7.49 -10.03 0.88
CA GLY A 167 6.33 -10.00 1.78
C GLY A 167 6.38 -8.86 2.80
N PHE A 168 7.54 -8.61 3.39
CA PHE A 168 7.73 -7.50 4.33
C PHE A 168 7.46 -6.14 3.65
N ALA A 169 7.92 -5.98 2.41
CA ALA A 169 7.74 -4.74 1.66
C ALA A 169 6.27 -4.43 1.31
N ILE A 170 5.41 -5.45 1.16
CA ILE A 170 3.98 -5.26 0.82
C ILE A 170 3.10 -4.92 2.03
N SER A 171 3.59 -5.08 3.26
CA SER A 171 2.79 -4.84 4.49
C SER A 171 2.23 -3.42 4.60
N LEU A 172 2.90 -2.47 3.96
CA LEU A 172 2.55 -1.06 4.05
C LEU A 172 1.42 -0.64 3.10
N ILE A 173 1.01 -1.47 2.13
CA ILE A 173 -0.02 -1.10 1.15
C ILE A 173 -1.34 -0.74 1.84
N VAL A 174 -1.80 -1.58 2.79
CA VAL A 174 -3.11 -1.41 3.43
C VAL A 174 -3.20 -0.11 4.24
N PRO A 175 -2.24 0.18 5.14
CA PRO A 175 -2.20 1.48 5.80
C PRO A 175 -2.05 2.65 4.82
N SER A 176 -1.27 2.48 3.75
CA SER A 176 -0.98 3.56 2.80
C SER A 176 -2.21 4.09 2.10
N PHE A 177 -3.09 3.24 1.57
CA PHE A 177 -4.30 3.77 0.91
C PHE A 177 -5.26 4.43 1.93
N GLY A 178 -5.24 4.00 3.20
CA GLY A 178 -5.96 4.66 4.28
C GLY A 178 -5.45 6.08 4.53
N PHE A 179 -4.13 6.26 4.60
CA PHE A 179 -3.49 7.58 4.72
C PHE A 179 -3.69 8.47 3.50
N VAL A 180 -3.50 7.92 2.29
CA VAL A 180 -3.73 8.66 1.04
C VAL A 180 -5.21 9.07 0.96
N GLY A 181 -6.12 8.14 1.28
CA GLY A 181 -7.56 8.38 1.32
C GLY A 181 -7.94 9.46 2.33
N SER A 182 -7.46 9.41 3.57
CA SER A 182 -7.81 10.39 4.59
C SER A 182 -7.29 11.80 4.27
N ASN A 183 -6.10 11.91 3.67
CA ASN A 183 -5.49 13.20 3.37
C ASN A 183 -6.00 13.83 2.07
N TRP A 184 -6.16 13.04 1.00
CA TRP A 184 -6.44 13.54 -0.35
C TRP A 184 -7.91 13.44 -0.78
N SER A 185 -8.74 12.65 -0.10
CA SER A 185 -10.18 12.61 -0.40
C SER A 185 -10.93 13.81 0.18
N SER A 186 -12.09 14.13 -0.40
CA SER A 186 -13.07 15.03 0.22
C SER A 186 -13.99 14.21 1.11
N LEU A 187 -14.41 14.74 2.26
CA LEU A 187 -15.19 13.99 3.26
C LEU A 187 -16.47 13.35 2.67
N LYS A 188 -17.16 14.07 1.78
CA LYS A 188 -18.37 13.58 1.08
C LYS A 188 -18.11 12.36 0.17
N HIS A 189 -16.88 12.23 -0.33
CA HIS A 189 -16.51 11.19 -1.31
C HIS A 189 -15.37 10.29 -0.81
N ALA A 190 -15.13 10.26 0.50
CA ALA A 190 -14.02 9.50 1.08
C ALA A 190 -14.16 7.99 0.81
N GLY A 191 -15.37 7.44 0.96
CA GLY A 191 -15.64 6.03 0.68
C GLY A 191 -15.38 5.64 -0.78
N ALA A 192 -15.87 6.44 -1.73
CA ALA A 192 -15.62 6.19 -3.16
C ALA A 192 -14.14 6.31 -3.53
N PHE A 193 -13.42 7.26 -2.91
CA PHE A 193 -11.98 7.43 -3.15
C PHE A 193 -11.18 6.22 -2.64
N ILE A 194 -11.49 5.71 -1.45
CA ILE A 194 -10.85 4.51 -0.90
C ILE A 194 -11.23 3.28 -1.73
N ALA A 195 -12.49 3.14 -2.14
CA ALA A 195 -12.94 2.04 -3.00
C ALA A 195 -12.18 2.02 -4.34
N LEU A 196 -11.97 3.18 -4.97
CA LEU A 196 -11.16 3.28 -6.17
C LEU A 196 -9.69 2.93 -5.92
N LEU A 197 -9.13 3.32 -4.77
CA LEU A 197 -7.77 2.91 -4.41
C LEU A 197 -7.67 1.38 -4.31
N THR A 198 -8.69 0.69 -3.75
CA THR A 198 -8.71 -0.78 -3.62
C THR A 198 -8.78 -1.54 -4.94
N CYS A 199 -9.13 -0.90 -6.06
CA CYS A 199 -9.13 -1.53 -7.39
C CYS A 199 -7.75 -2.11 -7.79
N PHE A 200 -6.67 -1.67 -7.15
CA PHE A 200 -5.33 -2.24 -7.37
C PHE A 200 -5.28 -3.76 -7.23
N GLN A 201 -6.10 -4.34 -6.32
CA GLN A 201 -6.15 -5.78 -6.08
C GLN A 201 -6.56 -6.56 -7.32
N GLN A 202 -7.40 -5.97 -8.18
CA GLN A 202 -7.85 -6.55 -9.43
C GLN A 202 -6.91 -6.21 -10.59
N PHE A 203 -6.41 -4.97 -10.66
CA PHE A 203 -5.49 -4.57 -11.72
C PHE A 203 -4.16 -5.32 -11.68
N SER A 204 -3.69 -5.73 -10.49
CA SER A 204 -2.42 -6.44 -10.35
C SER A 204 -2.40 -7.80 -11.06
N PRO A 205 -3.33 -8.74 -10.79
CA PRO A 205 -3.37 -10.01 -11.51
C PRO A 205 -3.72 -9.83 -13.00
N ILE A 206 -4.62 -8.91 -13.34
CA ILE A 206 -4.98 -8.60 -14.75
C ILE A 206 -3.74 -8.21 -15.56
N PHE A 207 -2.83 -7.44 -14.96
CA PHE A 207 -1.58 -7.08 -15.60
C PHE A 207 -0.53 -8.21 -15.52
N THR A 208 -0.30 -8.76 -14.32
CA THR A 208 0.83 -9.64 -14.04
C THR A 208 0.74 -10.98 -14.73
N MET A 209 -0.44 -11.61 -14.72
CA MET A 209 -0.57 -12.99 -15.22
C MET A 209 -0.33 -13.08 -16.74
N PRO A 210 -0.97 -12.26 -17.59
CA PRO A 210 -0.74 -12.33 -19.04
C PRO A 210 0.68 -11.89 -19.42
N VAL A 211 1.21 -10.85 -18.76
CA VAL A 211 2.58 -10.35 -19.03
C VAL A 211 3.62 -11.41 -18.67
N SER A 212 3.47 -12.05 -17.51
CA SER A 212 4.38 -13.13 -17.10
C SER A 212 4.28 -14.32 -18.05
N GLY A 213 3.07 -14.67 -18.52
CA GLY A 213 2.88 -15.74 -19.50
C GLY A 213 3.55 -15.47 -20.84
N TYR A 214 3.34 -14.29 -21.40
CA TYR A 214 3.99 -13.89 -22.64
C TYR A 214 5.52 -13.88 -22.52
N LEU A 215 6.05 -13.38 -21.40
CA LEU A 215 7.49 -13.32 -21.18
C LEU A 215 8.12 -14.70 -20.95
N CYS A 216 7.41 -15.62 -20.29
CA CYS A 216 7.87 -17.00 -20.13
C CYS A 216 8.03 -17.74 -21.47
N ASP A 217 7.07 -17.56 -22.40
CA ASP A 217 7.10 -18.21 -23.73
C ASP A 217 8.12 -17.55 -24.68
N SER A 218 8.50 -16.30 -24.40
CA SER A 218 9.51 -15.59 -25.18
C SER A 218 10.91 -16.15 -24.96
N SER A 219 11.83 -15.87 -25.89
CA SER A 219 13.25 -16.24 -25.78
C SER A 219 13.97 -15.67 -24.55
N PHE A 220 13.36 -14.71 -23.85
CA PHE A 220 13.92 -14.11 -22.63
C PHE A 220 13.60 -14.92 -21.36
N GLY A 221 12.66 -15.86 -21.44
CA GLY A 221 12.27 -16.77 -20.35
C GLY A 221 11.69 -16.07 -19.12
N TRP A 222 11.41 -16.86 -18.08
CA TRP A 222 10.74 -16.39 -16.85
C TRP A 222 11.50 -15.29 -16.09
N ARG A 223 12.83 -15.23 -16.21
CA ARG A 223 13.67 -14.25 -15.52
C ARG A 223 13.32 -12.82 -15.93
N SER A 224 12.94 -12.64 -17.19
CA SER A 224 12.58 -11.33 -17.75
C SER A 224 11.35 -10.71 -17.09
N ALA A 225 10.38 -11.52 -16.63
CA ALA A 225 9.22 -11.04 -15.90
C ALA A 225 9.64 -10.31 -14.61
N TYR A 226 10.55 -10.90 -13.84
CA TYR A 226 11.07 -10.27 -12.62
C TYR A 226 11.82 -8.96 -12.90
N TYR A 227 12.60 -8.90 -13.98
CA TYR A 227 13.28 -7.66 -14.37
C TYR A 227 12.30 -6.56 -14.78
N LEU A 228 11.28 -6.88 -15.58
CA LEU A 228 10.27 -5.93 -15.99
C LEU A 228 9.50 -5.36 -14.79
N HIS A 229 8.96 -6.24 -13.95
CA HIS A 229 8.19 -5.84 -12.76
C HIS A 229 9.04 -5.04 -11.76
N GLY A 230 10.28 -5.48 -11.52
CA GLY A 230 11.22 -4.78 -10.64
C GLY A 230 11.60 -3.38 -11.15
N ILE A 231 11.86 -3.20 -12.45
CA ILE A 231 12.17 -1.90 -13.04
C ILE A 231 10.96 -0.97 -12.99
N LEU A 232 9.77 -1.48 -13.33
CA LEU A 232 8.52 -0.71 -13.22
C LEU A 232 8.27 -0.26 -11.78
N ALA A 233 8.59 -1.11 -10.80
CA ALA A 233 8.50 -0.76 -9.39
C ALA A 233 9.49 0.36 -9.03
N LEU A 234 10.76 0.26 -9.42
CA LEU A 234 11.75 1.32 -9.17
C LEU A 234 11.29 2.68 -9.73
N ILE A 235 10.79 2.70 -10.97
CA ILE A 235 10.30 3.92 -11.60
C ILE A 235 9.06 4.45 -10.88
N GLY A 236 8.08 3.58 -10.61
CA GLY A 236 6.83 3.95 -9.96
C GLY A 236 7.04 4.52 -8.56
N PHE A 237 7.85 3.86 -7.73
CA PHE A 237 8.15 4.32 -6.37
C PHE A 237 9.03 5.58 -6.34
N SER A 238 9.98 5.72 -7.27
CA SER A 238 10.75 6.96 -7.42
C SER A 238 9.82 8.13 -7.77
N PHE A 239 8.89 7.91 -8.70
CA PHE A 239 7.91 8.93 -9.10
C PHE A 239 6.96 9.27 -7.95
N PHE A 240 6.45 8.28 -7.22
CA PHE A 240 5.65 8.49 -6.02
C PHE A 240 6.43 9.31 -4.97
N GLY A 241 7.65 8.90 -4.65
CA GLY A 241 8.49 9.58 -3.67
C GLY A 241 8.79 11.04 -4.06
N TYR A 242 8.92 11.34 -5.35
CA TYR A 242 9.10 12.69 -5.85
C TYR A 242 7.81 13.52 -5.83
N PHE A 243 6.70 12.98 -6.33
CA PHE A 243 5.46 13.71 -6.60
C PHE A 243 4.52 13.77 -5.38
N TYR A 244 4.37 12.68 -4.62
CA TYR A 244 3.43 12.61 -3.51
C TYR A 244 3.83 13.56 -2.37
N ARG A 245 2.83 14.21 -1.77
CA ARG A 245 2.96 15.01 -0.54
C ARG A 245 1.85 14.59 0.41
N GLU A 246 2.17 14.56 1.70
CA GLU A 246 1.24 14.07 2.71
C GLU A 246 0.08 15.05 2.93
N SER A 247 0.40 16.34 3.01
CA SER A 247 -0.60 17.39 3.10
C SER A 247 -0.82 18.06 1.75
N PRO A 248 -2.08 18.17 1.28
CA PRO A 248 -2.39 18.89 0.05
C PRO A 248 -2.04 20.39 0.16
N ARG A 249 -1.92 20.94 1.38
CA ARG A 249 -1.51 22.34 1.62
C ARG A 249 -0.11 22.66 1.12
N PHE A 250 0.81 21.69 1.20
CA PHE A 250 2.21 21.87 0.79
C PHE A 250 2.47 21.41 -0.65
N HIS A 251 1.43 21.03 -1.40
CA HIS A 251 1.60 20.50 -2.74
C HIS A 251 1.51 21.62 -3.78
N ARG A 252 2.59 21.86 -4.53
CA ARG A 252 2.73 22.98 -5.49
C ARG A 252 1.60 23.07 -6.52
N ASN A 253 1.07 21.93 -6.97
CA ASN A 253 0.04 21.91 -8.01
C ASN A 253 -1.40 22.01 -7.46
N VAL A 254 -1.59 22.05 -6.13
CA VAL A 254 -2.91 22.15 -5.52
C VAL A 254 -3.34 23.62 -5.51
N SER A 255 -4.53 23.89 -6.05
CA SER A 255 -5.12 25.22 -6.04
C SER A 255 -5.95 25.47 -4.78
N ALA A 256 -6.10 26.72 -4.37
CA ALA A 256 -6.95 27.11 -3.23
C ALA A 256 -8.38 26.56 -3.32
N LYS A 257 -8.97 26.52 -4.53
CA LYS A 257 -10.30 25.92 -4.76
C LYS A 257 -10.34 24.43 -4.46
N GLU A 258 -9.31 23.69 -4.87
CA GLU A 258 -9.20 22.25 -4.63
C GLU A 258 -8.92 21.98 -3.14
N LEU A 259 -8.05 22.78 -2.53
CA LEU A 259 -7.72 22.67 -1.12
C LEU A 259 -8.94 22.91 -0.22
N ALA A 260 -9.75 23.92 -0.54
CA ALA A 260 -11.00 24.20 0.17
C ALA A 260 -11.94 22.97 0.12
N LYS A 261 -12.10 22.35 -1.05
CA LYS A 261 -12.93 21.15 -1.23
C LYS A 261 -12.42 19.91 -0.49
N ILE A 262 -11.10 19.76 -0.35
CA ILE A 262 -10.50 18.64 0.40
C ILE A 262 -10.64 18.88 1.91
N THR A 263 -10.52 20.14 2.35
CA THR A 263 -10.50 20.51 3.77
C THR A 263 -11.92 20.73 4.33
N GLU A 264 -12.91 20.91 3.47
CA GLU A 264 -14.33 21.04 3.82
C GLU A 264 -14.77 19.89 4.74
N GLY A 265 -15.24 20.23 5.94
CA GLY A 265 -15.67 19.27 6.96
C GLY A 265 -14.56 18.55 7.74
N LYS A 266 -13.27 18.75 7.40
CA LYS A 266 -12.14 18.13 8.13
C LYS A 266 -11.65 18.98 9.32
N ASN A 267 -11.81 20.31 9.26
CA ASN A 267 -11.32 21.21 10.31
C ASN A 267 -12.00 20.95 11.67
N SER A 268 -13.26 20.51 11.70
CA SER A 268 -13.95 20.08 12.94
C SER A 268 -13.31 18.87 13.63
N ILE A 269 -12.54 18.07 12.90
CA ILE A 269 -11.83 16.87 13.41
C ILE A 269 -10.42 17.23 13.92
N HIS A 270 -9.83 18.32 13.42
CA HIS A 270 -8.47 18.77 13.80
C HIS A 270 -8.45 19.96 14.78
N LEU A 271 -9.59 20.54 15.14
CA LEU A 271 -9.70 21.63 16.13
C LEU A 271 -9.41 21.20 17.58
N SER A 272 -9.12 19.92 17.84
CA SER A 272 -8.51 19.47 19.09
C SER A 272 -7.01 19.79 19.08
N ASN A 273 -6.65 21.04 19.32
CA ASN A 273 -5.27 21.52 19.60
C ASN A 273 -4.73 21.00 20.97
N GLY A 274 -5.08 19.79 21.36
CA GLY A 274 -4.58 19.12 22.57
C GLY A 274 -3.82 17.86 22.18
N GLU A 275 -2.82 17.51 22.98
CA GLU A 275 -2.06 16.26 22.92
C GLU A 275 -2.96 15.10 22.48
N LYS A 276 -2.52 14.33 21.47
CA LYS A 276 -3.27 13.16 21.00
C LYS A 276 -3.54 12.27 22.21
N PRO A 277 -4.80 12.08 22.65
CA PRO A 277 -5.09 11.27 23.82
C PRO A 277 -4.56 9.85 23.57
N PRO A 278 -4.10 9.15 24.62
CA PRO A 278 -3.62 7.78 24.48
C PRO A 278 -4.72 6.93 23.83
N ILE A 279 -4.34 6.16 22.80
CA ILE A 279 -5.29 5.34 22.04
C ILE A 279 -5.88 4.29 22.99
N PRO A 280 -7.21 4.26 23.21
CA PRO A 280 -7.83 3.35 24.18
C PRO A 280 -7.97 1.94 23.57
N TYR A 281 -6.85 1.21 23.45
CA TYR A 281 -6.80 -0.10 22.80
C TYR A 281 -7.83 -1.08 23.35
N TYR A 282 -7.99 -1.17 24.67
CA TYR A 282 -8.96 -2.08 25.29
C TYR A 282 -10.41 -1.78 24.89
N GLN A 283 -10.77 -0.50 24.80
CA GLN A 283 -12.13 -0.09 24.41
C GLN A 283 -12.39 -0.40 22.94
N ILE A 284 -11.37 -0.23 22.08
CA ILE A 284 -11.45 -0.58 20.65
C ILE A 284 -11.70 -2.09 20.47
N PHE A 285 -11.00 -2.94 21.21
CA PHE A 285 -11.18 -4.40 21.10
C PHE A 285 -12.49 -4.91 21.72
N THR A 286 -13.13 -4.14 22.60
CA THR A 286 -14.41 -4.50 23.24
C THR A 286 -15.61 -3.95 22.47
N ASP A 287 -15.40 -3.07 21.50
CA ASP A 287 -16.46 -2.47 20.71
C ASP A 287 -17.13 -3.48 19.77
N LYS A 288 -18.48 -3.50 19.78
CA LYS A 288 -19.27 -4.46 18.99
C LYS A 288 -19.11 -4.27 17.48
N ALA A 289 -18.95 -3.03 17.02
CA ALA A 289 -18.75 -2.76 15.60
C ALA A 289 -17.36 -3.24 15.15
N VAL A 290 -16.33 -3.03 15.97
CA VAL A 290 -14.98 -3.55 15.70
C VAL A 290 -14.96 -5.08 15.65
N ILE A 291 -15.58 -5.74 16.64
CA ILE A 291 -15.71 -7.20 16.65
C ILE A 291 -16.48 -7.70 15.42
N GLY A 292 -17.58 -7.02 15.05
CA GLY A 292 -18.34 -7.33 13.85
C GLY A 292 -17.53 -7.23 12.56
N ILE A 293 -16.65 -6.22 12.45
CA ILE A 293 -15.72 -6.07 11.33
C ILE A 293 -14.70 -7.22 11.31
N PHE A 294 -14.13 -7.60 12.46
CA PHE A 294 -13.20 -8.73 12.53
C PHE A 294 -13.84 -10.05 12.11
N ILE A 295 -15.04 -10.34 12.60
CA ILE A 295 -15.81 -11.54 12.21
C ILE A 295 -16.11 -11.51 10.72
N SER A 296 -16.51 -10.36 10.18
CA SER A 296 -16.81 -10.21 8.76
C SER A 296 -15.57 -10.41 7.88
N LEU A 297 -14.43 -9.84 8.27
CA LEU A 297 -13.17 -10.02 7.56
C LEU A 297 -12.72 -11.48 7.61
N PHE A 298 -12.78 -12.11 8.78
CA PHE A 298 -12.45 -13.53 8.94
C PHE A 298 -13.36 -14.41 8.07
N GLY A 299 -14.67 -14.19 8.13
CA GLY A 299 -15.66 -14.88 7.30
C GLY A 299 -15.42 -14.68 5.80
N ASN A 300 -15.01 -13.48 5.37
CA ASN A 300 -14.67 -13.21 3.98
C ASN A 300 -13.46 -14.04 3.51
N TYR A 301 -12.39 -14.11 4.31
CA TYR A 301 -11.20 -14.90 3.95
C TYR A 301 -11.46 -16.41 4.01
N VAL A 302 -12.11 -16.90 5.06
CA VAL A 302 -12.41 -18.34 5.21
C VAL A 302 -13.47 -18.80 4.21
N GLY A 303 -14.53 -18.01 4.02
CA GLY A 303 -15.60 -18.32 3.09
C GLY A 303 -15.11 -18.44 1.66
N PHE A 304 -14.19 -17.57 1.24
CA PHE A 304 -13.56 -17.67 -0.07
C PHE A 304 -12.78 -18.98 -0.23
N SER A 305 -11.90 -19.33 0.71
CA SER A 305 -11.13 -20.57 0.63
C SER A 305 -12.01 -21.81 0.62
N VAL A 306 -13.02 -21.88 1.51
CA VAL A 306 -13.87 -23.07 1.63
C VAL A 306 -14.81 -23.27 0.43
N CYS A 307 -15.31 -22.19 -0.17
CA CYS A 307 -16.25 -22.29 -1.27
C CYS A 307 -15.59 -22.51 -2.64
N PHE A 308 -14.34 -22.06 -2.83
CA PHE A 308 -13.67 -22.10 -4.14
C PHE A 308 -12.53 -23.14 -4.25
N ASP A 309 -12.05 -23.73 -3.14
CA ASP A 309 -11.07 -24.85 -3.18
C ASP A 309 -11.74 -26.25 -3.31
N LYS A 310 -12.76 -26.38 -4.17
CA LYS A 310 -13.34 -27.70 -4.55
C LYS A 310 -13.17 -27.99 -6.03
#